data_AF-X1GN40-F1
#
_entry.id   AF-X1GN40-F1
#
_cell.length_a   1.000
_cell.length_b   1.000
_cell.length_c   1.000
_cell.angle_alpha   90.00
_cell.angle_beta   90.00
_cell.angle_gamma   90.00
#
_symmetry.space_group_name_H-M   'P 1'
#
loop_
_entity.id
_entity.type
_entity.pdbx_description
1 polymer ?
#
loop_
_entity_poly.entity_id
_entity_poly.type
_entity_poly.pdbx_seq_one_letter_code
_entity_poly.pdbx_strand_id
1 'polypeptide(L)'
;MPELNYILGDTYSSSWKGKPPHMLPVDVPVWHDFLDKFGDAYLHFYYDVALSTKPKPPDLPPGAMMTMWKKSFGKRIDAVGEMRNTVHIIEVTEQAFLRSLGQILVYTELWRVDPPIKKPFLPYIVCRTIDEDVLWTCQAYGVNHHLV
;
A
#
# COMPACT_ATOMS: atom_id res chain seq x y z
N MET A 1 -16.40 -16.28 4.78
CA MET A 1 -15.74 -15.00 4.44
C MET A 1 -14.90 -15.23 3.19
N PRO A 2 -14.73 -14.24 2.28
CA PRO A 2 -13.87 -14.41 1.11
C PRO A 2 -12.42 -14.69 1.54
N GLU A 3 -11.67 -15.45 0.74
CA GLU A 3 -10.23 -15.66 0.91
C GLU A 3 -9.46 -14.50 0.23
N LEU A 4 -8.34 -14.07 0.82
CA LEU A 4 -7.49 -13.04 0.21
C LEU A 4 -6.41 -13.67 -0.66
N ASN A 5 -6.43 -13.36 -1.95
CA ASN A 5 -5.33 -13.63 -2.85
C ASN A 5 -4.36 -12.45 -2.85
N TYR A 6 -3.10 -12.68 -2.48
CA TYR A 6 -2.10 -11.62 -2.42
C TYR A 6 -0.73 -11.99 -3.00
N ILE A 7 0.05 -10.94 -3.31
CA ILE A 7 1.50 -10.94 -3.55
C ILE A 7 2.09 -9.76 -2.78
N LEU A 8 2.98 -10.02 -1.82
CA LEU A 8 3.74 -8.96 -1.13
C LEU A 8 4.89 -8.41 -1.97
N GLY A 9 5.55 -9.26 -2.78
CA GLY A 9 6.74 -8.85 -3.52
C GLY A 9 8.01 -8.94 -2.69
N ASP A 10 9.07 -8.27 -3.15
CA ASP A 10 10.39 -8.27 -2.52
C ASP A 10 10.42 -7.30 -1.32
N THR A 11 11.36 -7.55 -0.40
CA THR A 11 11.66 -6.64 0.71
C THR A 11 12.74 -5.64 0.31
N TYR A 12 12.51 -4.37 0.61
CA TYR A 12 13.46 -3.28 0.38
C TYR A 12 13.85 -2.63 1.70
N SER A 13 15.12 -2.22 1.83
CA SER A 13 15.56 -1.50 3.04
C SER A 13 14.80 -0.18 3.16
N SER A 14 14.66 0.30 4.40
CA SER A 14 14.06 1.60 4.69
C SER A 14 14.81 2.80 4.11
N SER A 15 16.05 2.61 3.67
CA SER A 15 16.90 3.61 3.04
C SER A 15 17.02 3.45 1.51
N TRP A 16 16.29 2.52 0.90
CA TRP A 16 16.39 2.27 -0.54
C TRP A 16 15.77 3.41 -1.36
N LYS A 17 16.58 4.08 -2.19
CA LYS A 17 16.21 5.24 -3.02
C LYS A 17 16.02 4.94 -4.50
N GLY A 18 15.67 3.71 -4.85
CA GLY A 18 15.30 3.38 -6.23
C GLY A 18 13.90 3.90 -6.60
N LYS A 19 13.44 3.55 -7.80
CA LYS A 19 12.06 3.81 -8.25
C LYS A 19 11.18 2.61 -7.87
N PRO A 20 10.23 2.75 -6.92
CA PRO A 20 9.29 1.67 -6.63
C PRO A 20 8.54 1.21 -7.90
N PRO A 21 8.29 -0.10 -8.08
CA PRO A 21 7.53 -0.60 -9.22
C PRO A 21 6.14 0.05 -9.30
N HIS A 22 5.73 0.42 -10.51
CA HIS A 22 4.41 1.03 -10.83
C HIS A 22 4.06 2.37 -10.16
N MET A 23 4.85 2.86 -9.21
CA MET A 23 4.72 4.23 -8.69
C MET A 23 4.96 5.25 -9.82
N LEU A 24 4.10 6.27 -9.89
CA LEU A 24 4.19 7.27 -10.94
C LEU A 24 5.48 8.09 -10.77
N PRO A 25 6.14 8.52 -11.86
CA PRO A 25 7.36 9.31 -11.77
C PRO A 25 7.25 10.58 -10.90
N VAL A 26 6.07 11.20 -10.86
CA VAL A 26 5.80 12.41 -10.06
C VAL A 26 5.74 12.11 -8.55
N ASP A 27 5.37 10.90 -8.16
CA ASP A 27 5.21 10.50 -6.75
C ASP A 27 6.54 9.99 -6.15
N VAL A 28 7.51 9.62 -6.99
CA VAL A 28 8.81 9.09 -6.53
C VAL A 28 9.58 10.09 -5.64
N PRO A 29 9.69 11.38 -5.98
CA PRO A 29 10.32 12.36 -5.09
C PRO A 29 9.61 12.49 -3.74
N VAL A 30 8.27 12.44 -3.71
CA VAL A 30 7.47 12.45 -2.47
C VAL A 30 7.86 11.25 -1.60
N TRP A 31 7.93 10.07 -2.21
CA TRP A 31 8.34 8.87 -1.50
C TRP A 31 9.77 8.99 -0.95
N HIS A 32 10.69 9.54 -1.73
CA HIS A 32 12.05 9.75 -1.27
C HIS A 32 12.10 10.72 -0.08
N ASP A 33 11.41 11.85 -0.13
CA ASP A 33 11.34 12.80 0.99
C ASP A 33 10.74 12.14 2.25
N PHE A 34 9.75 11.28 2.08
CA PHE A 34 9.20 10.47 3.17
C PHE A 34 10.23 9.52 3.77
N LEU A 35 10.98 8.79 2.94
CA LEU A 35 12.03 7.89 3.41
C LEU A 35 13.13 8.64 4.19
N ASP A 36 13.51 9.85 3.76
CA ASP A 36 14.52 10.66 4.46
C ASP A 36 14.04 11.12 5.85
N LYS A 37 12.74 11.41 5.99
CA LYS A 37 12.17 11.93 7.24
C LYS A 37 11.72 10.83 8.20
N PHE A 38 11.21 9.72 7.67
CA PHE A 38 10.47 8.72 8.45
C PHE A 38 10.95 7.29 8.24
N GLY A 39 11.84 7.03 7.27
CA GLY A 39 12.28 5.69 6.89
C GLY A 39 12.86 4.88 8.05
N ASP A 40 13.64 5.50 8.94
CA ASP A 40 14.31 4.85 10.06
C ASP A 40 13.37 4.14 11.05
N ALA A 41 12.08 4.50 11.07
CA ALA A 41 11.09 3.86 11.91
C ALA A 41 10.62 2.48 11.38
N TYR A 42 10.96 2.15 10.14
CA TYR A 42 10.53 0.95 9.43
C TYR A 42 11.66 -0.09 9.34
N LEU A 43 11.28 -1.36 9.46
CA LEU A 43 12.20 -2.50 9.28
C LEU A 43 12.54 -2.69 7.80
N HIS A 44 11.50 -2.68 6.96
CA HIS A 44 11.59 -2.79 5.51
C HIS A 44 10.26 -2.35 4.88
N PHE A 45 10.29 -2.19 3.56
CA PHE A 45 9.13 -1.91 2.74
C PHE A 45 8.89 -3.04 1.74
N TYR A 46 7.62 -3.24 1.41
CA TYR A 46 7.16 -3.99 0.24
C TYR A 46 6.54 -2.99 -0.73
N TYR A 47 6.79 -3.14 -2.03
CA TYR A 47 6.19 -2.28 -3.05
C TYR A 47 5.31 -3.08 -3.99
N ASP A 48 4.35 -2.40 -4.62
CA ASP A 48 3.44 -2.99 -5.62
C ASP A 48 2.71 -4.24 -5.08
N VAL A 49 2.23 -4.14 -3.84
CA VAL A 49 1.55 -5.23 -3.14
C VAL A 49 0.18 -5.43 -3.76
N ALA A 50 -0.04 -6.60 -4.34
CA ALA A 50 -1.28 -6.92 -5.04
C ALA A 50 -2.25 -7.67 -4.12
N LEU A 51 -3.49 -7.19 -3.97
CA LEU A 51 -4.55 -7.80 -3.16
C LEU A 51 -5.84 -8.03 -3.96
N SER A 52 -6.48 -9.18 -3.80
CA SER A 52 -7.78 -9.46 -4.42
C SER A 52 -8.60 -10.45 -3.61
N THR A 53 -9.89 -10.18 -3.45
CA THR A 53 -10.88 -11.17 -2.97
C THR A 53 -11.56 -11.92 -4.11
N LYS A 54 -11.16 -11.69 -5.37
CA LYS A 54 -11.68 -12.47 -6.49
C LYS A 54 -11.36 -13.95 -6.26
N PRO A 55 -12.31 -14.86 -6.53
CA PRO A 55 -12.03 -16.29 -6.40
C PRO A 55 -11.04 -16.73 -7.47
N LYS A 56 -10.07 -17.54 -7.07
CA LYS A 56 -9.15 -18.24 -7.97
C LYS A 56 -9.95 -19.17 -8.89
N PRO A 57 -9.70 -19.21 -10.20
CA PRO A 57 -10.29 -20.24 -11.05
C PRO A 57 -9.87 -21.63 -10.56
N PRO A 58 -10.78 -22.62 -10.47
CA PRO A 58 -10.50 -23.95 -9.92
C PRO A 58 -9.29 -24.59 -10.60
N ASP A 59 -9.29 -24.57 -11.93
CA ASP A 59 -8.29 -25.23 -12.79
C ASP A 59 -7.04 -24.38 -13.04
N LEU A 60 -6.89 -23.23 -12.37
CA LEU A 60 -5.70 -22.39 -12.53
C LEU A 60 -4.49 -23.10 -11.92
N PRO A 61 -3.49 -23.51 -12.72
CA PRO A 61 -2.33 -24.23 -12.23
C PRO A 61 -1.48 -23.34 -11.29
N PRO A 62 -0.76 -23.95 -10.34
CA PRO A 62 0.17 -23.23 -9.48
C PRO A 62 1.34 -22.63 -10.28
N GLY A 63 2.14 -21.81 -9.62
CA GLY A 63 3.35 -21.22 -10.22
C GLY A 63 3.07 -19.94 -11.02
N ALA A 64 3.73 -19.79 -12.18
CA ALA A 64 3.76 -18.53 -12.93
C ALA A 64 2.36 -18.02 -13.34
N MET A 65 1.45 -18.94 -13.71
CA MET A 65 0.09 -18.58 -14.12
C MET A 65 -0.73 -18.03 -12.94
N MET A 66 -0.55 -18.60 -11.75
CA MET A 66 -1.12 -18.09 -10.50
C MET A 66 -0.62 -16.68 -10.19
N THR A 67 0.69 -16.48 -10.26
CA THR A 67 1.31 -15.17 -10.01
C THR A 67 0.82 -14.12 -11.00
N MET A 68 0.74 -14.47 -12.28
CA MET A 68 0.20 -13.59 -13.32
C MET A 68 -1.25 -13.21 -13.02
N TRP A 69 -2.10 -14.18 -12.70
CA TRP A 69 -3.50 -13.94 -12.35
C TRP A 69 -3.64 -12.99 -11.16
N LYS A 70 -2.89 -13.22 -10.07
CA LYS A 70 -2.90 -12.34 -8.89
C LYS A 70 -2.45 -10.91 -9.25
N LYS A 71 -1.41 -10.75 -10.09
CA LYS A 71 -0.96 -9.43 -10.56
C LYS A 71 -1.98 -8.73 -11.46
N SER A 72 -2.71 -9.47 -12.29
CA SER A 72 -3.71 -8.89 -13.20
C SER A 72 -4.97 -8.43 -12.48
N PHE A 73 -5.37 -9.12 -11.42
CA PHE A 73 -6.64 -8.86 -10.72
C PHE A 73 -6.48 -8.18 -9.36
N GLY A 74 -5.26 -8.10 -8.85
CA GLY A 74 -4.95 -7.43 -7.60
C GLY A 74 -5.07 -5.91 -7.71
N LYS A 75 -5.67 -5.31 -6.69
CA LYS A 75 -5.48 -3.89 -6.38
C LYS A 75 -4.08 -3.71 -5.80
N ARG A 76 -3.38 -2.66 -6.24
CA ARG A 76 -1.96 -2.46 -5.97
C ARG A 76 -1.79 -1.36 -4.94
N ILE A 77 -1.28 -1.73 -3.78
CA ILE A 77 -0.81 -0.78 -2.78
C ILE A 77 0.58 -0.33 -3.20
N ASP A 78 0.83 0.98 -3.20
CA ASP A 78 2.13 1.52 -3.58
C ASP A 78 3.23 0.99 -2.67
N ALA A 79 3.04 1.10 -1.35
CA ALA A 79 3.97 0.59 -0.35
C ALA A 79 3.26 -0.01 0.87
N VAL A 80 3.87 -1.04 1.44
CA VAL A 80 3.54 -1.55 2.76
C VAL A 80 4.80 -1.45 3.61
N GLY A 81 4.75 -0.63 4.65
CA GLY A 81 5.86 -0.46 5.59
C GLY A 81 5.67 -1.34 6.81
N GLU A 82 6.60 -2.24 7.08
CA GLU A 82 6.56 -3.06 8.29
C GLU A 82 7.38 -2.42 9.40
N MET A 83 6.74 -2.16 10.54
CA MET A 83 7.40 -1.73 11.76
C MET A 83 7.46 -2.89 12.77
N ARG A 84 8.10 -2.67 13.92
CA ARG A 84 8.21 -3.68 14.98
C ARG A 84 6.84 -4.24 15.39
N ASN A 85 5.87 -3.37 15.65
CA ASN A 85 4.56 -3.75 16.22
C ASN A 85 3.37 -3.47 15.30
N THR A 86 3.57 -2.77 14.19
CA THR A 86 2.51 -2.31 13.29
C THR A 86 2.90 -2.48 11.84
N VAL A 87 1.92 -2.43 10.94
CA VAL A 87 2.10 -2.36 9.49
C VAL A 87 1.39 -1.13 8.97
N HIS A 88 2.05 -0.33 8.14
CA HIS A 88 1.43 0.81 7.48
C HIS A 88 1.09 0.42 6.04
N ILE A 89 -0.18 0.59 5.65
CA ILE A 89 -0.66 0.46 4.27
C ILE A 89 -0.61 1.85 3.66
N ILE A 90 0.22 2.05 2.64
CA ILE A 90 0.60 3.39 2.19
C ILE A 90 0.20 3.60 0.73
N GLU A 91 -0.57 4.66 0.50
CA GLU A 91 -0.76 5.28 -0.81
C GLU A 91 0.18 6.49 -0.91
N VAL A 92 0.91 6.62 -2.01
CA VAL A 92 1.82 7.75 -2.25
C VAL A 92 1.28 8.60 -3.38
N THR A 93 1.21 9.91 -3.19
CA THR A 93 0.75 10.81 -4.23
C THR A 93 1.30 12.23 -4.04
N GLU A 94 1.61 12.95 -5.11
CA GLU A 94 1.99 14.37 -5.02
C GLU A 94 0.89 15.20 -4.34
N GLN A 95 -0.38 14.96 -4.67
CA GLN A 95 -1.53 15.68 -4.14
C GLN A 95 -2.66 14.73 -3.77
N ALA A 96 -3.02 14.69 -2.50
CA ALA A 96 -4.08 13.82 -1.99
C ALA A 96 -5.47 14.43 -2.23
N PHE A 97 -6.25 13.75 -3.08
CA PHE A 97 -7.64 14.08 -3.40
C PHE A 97 -8.56 12.86 -3.16
N LEU A 98 -9.82 12.95 -3.61
CA LEU A 98 -10.83 11.88 -3.50
C LEU A 98 -10.34 10.50 -3.96
N ARG A 99 -9.48 10.46 -5.00
CA ARG A 99 -8.95 9.21 -5.55
C ARG A 99 -8.08 8.47 -4.52
N SER A 100 -7.12 9.16 -3.93
CA SER A 100 -6.18 8.61 -2.95
C SER A 100 -6.91 8.07 -1.73
N LEU A 101 -7.93 8.79 -1.26
CA LEU A 101 -8.82 8.33 -0.19
C LEU A 101 -9.58 7.05 -0.58
N GLY A 102 -10.18 7.01 -1.78
CA GLY A 102 -10.89 5.84 -2.26
C GLY A 102 -9.98 4.60 -2.37
N GLN A 103 -8.74 4.80 -2.86
CA GLN A 103 -7.75 3.75 -2.95
C GLN A 103 -7.37 3.20 -1.58
N ILE A 104 -6.94 4.06 -0.64
CA ILE A 104 -6.49 3.61 0.67
C ILE A 104 -7.60 2.90 1.46
N LEU A 105 -8.85 3.35 1.35
CA LEU A 105 -10.00 2.69 1.98
C LEU A 105 -10.22 1.28 1.41
N VAL A 106 -10.20 1.13 0.09
CA VAL A 106 -10.34 -0.18 -0.56
C VAL A 106 -9.20 -1.11 -0.14
N TYR A 107 -7.97 -0.62 -0.12
CA TYR A 107 -6.81 -1.43 0.26
C TYR A 107 -6.88 -1.89 1.71
N THR A 108 -7.29 -0.99 2.61
CA THR A 108 -7.50 -1.27 4.04
C THR A 108 -8.51 -2.38 4.24
N GLU A 109 -9.64 -2.33 3.53
CA GLU A 109 -10.69 -3.35 3.65
C GLU A 109 -10.27 -4.68 3.03
N LEU A 110 -9.53 -4.68 1.92
CA LEU A 110 -8.95 -5.91 1.36
C LEU A 110 -7.93 -6.54 2.33
N TRP A 111 -7.05 -5.73 2.91
CA TRP A 111 -6.05 -6.19 3.88
C TRP A 111 -6.71 -6.80 5.13
N ARG A 112 -7.84 -6.26 5.58
CA ARG A 112 -8.59 -6.73 6.76
C ARG A 112 -9.10 -8.17 6.63
N VAL A 113 -9.40 -8.63 5.41
CA VAL A 113 -10.00 -9.96 5.17
C VAL A 113 -9.10 -11.08 5.69
N ASP A 114 -7.84 -11.07 5.29
CA ASP A 114 -6.83 -12.02 5.75
C ASP A 114 -5.43 -11.39 5.64
N PRO A 115 -5.01 -10.58 6.64
CA PRO A 115 -3.78 -9.81 6.56
C PRO A 115 -2.56 -10.68 6.22
N PRO A 116 -1.80 -10.37 5.16
CA PRO A 116 -0.57 -11.09 4.83
C PRO A 116 0.47 -11.06 5.95
N ILE A 117 0.48 -9.98 6.73
CA ILE A 117 1.34 -9.80 7.92
C ILE A 117 0.42 -9.69 9.13
N LYS A 118 0.57 -10.60 10.10
CA LYS A 118 -0.30 -10.71 11.30
C LYS A 118 0.08 -9.70 12.38
N LYS A 119 0.00 -8.42 12.04
CA LYS A 119 0.20 -7.27 12.93
C LYS A 119 -0.99 -6.31 12.83
N PRO A 120 -1.27 -5.49 13.87
CA PRO A 120 -2.14 -4.33 13.72
C PRO A 120 -1.66 -3.47 12.54
N PHE A 121 -2.59 -2.93 11.77
CA PHE A 121 -2.28 -2.12 10.60
C PHE A 121 -3.00 -0.78 10.62
N LEU A 122 -2.38 0.21 10.00
CA LEU A 122 -2.88 1.57 9.90
C LEU A 122 -2.79 2.05 8.44
N PRO A 123 -3.85 2.67 7.90
CA PRO A 123 -3.78 3.31 6.59
C PRO A 123 -3.09 4.66 6.64
N TYR A 124 -2.28 4.95 5.63
CA TYR A 124 -1.53 6.19 5.46
C TYR A 124 -1.59 6.71 4.03
N ILE A 125 -1.75 8.01 3.87
CA ILE A 125 -1.47 8.72 2.62
C ILE A 125 -0.19 9.55 2.81
N VAL A 126 0.79 9.37 1.94
CA VAL A 126 2.02 10.16 1.90
C VAL A 126 1.92 11.13 0.73
N CYS A 127 1.97 12.44 1.00
CA CYS A 127 1.77 13.46 -0.02
C CYS A 127 2.47 14.79 0.27
N ARG A 128 2.53 15.69 -0.72
CA ARG A 128 3.00 17.07 -0.48
C ARG A 128 1.88 17.99 -0.01
N THR A 129 0.70 17.78 -0.58
CA THR A 129 -0.50 18.57 -0.29
C THR A 129 -1.70 17.65 -0.17
N ILE A 130 -2.67 18.06 0.65
CA ILE A 130 -3.92 17.36 0.84
C ILE A 130 -5.07 18.36 0.77
N ASP A 131 -6.11 17.99 0.04
CA ASP A 131 -7.37 18.74 0.01
C ASP A 131 -8.05 18.77 1.38
N GLU A 132 -8.64 19.89 1.78
CA GLU A 132 -9.17 20.09 3.13
C GLU A 132 -10.37 19.16 3.45
N ASP A 133 -11.27 18.96 2.50
CA ASP A 133 -12.43 18.07 2.67
C ASP A 133 -11.99 16.60 2.72
N VAL A 134 -10.95 16.27 1.95
CA VAL A 134 -10.30 14.94 2.01
C VAL A 134 -9.60 14.73 3.34
N LEU A 135 -8.88 15.74 3.87
CA LEU A 135 -8.24 15.66 5.18
C LEU A 135 -9.27 15.42 6.29
N TRP A 136 -10.37 16.17 6.29
CA TRP A 136 -11.47 15.96 7.24
C TRP A 136 -12.02 14.53 7.15
N THR A 137 -12.23 14.03 5.93
CA THR A 137 -12.73 12.68 5.72
C THR A 137 -11.72 11.61 6.16
N CYS A 138 -10.43 11.80 5.91
CA CYS A 138 -9.38 10.91 6.41
C CYS A 138 -9.48 10.74 7.93
N GLN A 139 -9.68 11.83 8.68
CA GLN A 139 -9.84 11.78 10.13
C GLN A 139 -11.08 10.96 10.54
N ALA A 140 -12.21 11.15 9.86
CA ALA A 140 -13.45 10.43 10.15
C ALA A 140 -13.32 8.91 9.95
N TYR A 141 -12.47 8.47 9.02
CA TYR A 141 -12.24 7.05 8.71
C TYR A 141 -10.95 6.47 9.32
N GLY A 142 -10.20 7.24 10.12
CA GLY A 142 -8.95 6.80 10.74
C GLY A 142 -7.80 6.59 9.74
N VAL A 143 -7.80 7.31 8.62
CA VAL A 143 -6.70 7.37 7.65
C VAL A 143 -5.70 8.43 8.09
N ASN A 144 -4.46 7.99 8.32
CA ASN A 144 -3.37 8.86 8.73
C ASN A 144 -2.71 9.49 7.49
N HIS A 145 -1.88 10.51 7.71
CA HIS A 145 -1.14 11.14 6.61
C HIS A 145 0.25 11.60 7.04
N HIS A 146 1.16 11.68 6.06
CA HIS A 146 2.44 12.37 6.19
C HIS A 146 2.55 13.41 5.08
N LEU A 147 2.79 14.66 5.46
CA LEU A 147 3.15 15.75 4.56
C LEU A 147 4.67 15.85 4.45
N VAL A 148 5.21 15.83 3.23
CA VAL A 148 6.67 15.78 2.98
C VAL A 148 7.18 16.77 1.95
#